data_AF-X1E9S6-F1
#
_entry.id   AF-X1E9S6-F1
#
_cell.length_a   1.000
_cell.length_b   1.000
_cell.length_c   1.000
_cell.angle_alpha   90.00
_cell.angle_beta   90.00
_cell.angle_gamma   90.00
#
_symmetry.space_group_name_H-M   'P 1'
#
loop_
_entity.id
_entity.type
_entity.pdbx_description
1 polymer ?
#
loop_
_entity_poly.entity_id
_entity_poly.type
_entity_poly.pdbx_seq_one_letter_code
_entity_poly.pdbx_strand_id
1 'polypeptide(L)'
;LLSNIGFKVKDIPFVPTSGMGMENLAKTSDKMDWYKGPNLIEAIDQFVIPPKPTDKPLRLPIQDSYSIKGTGVVPVGRVESGVLNVGDKIIIMPTGFQGEIRSIEMHHESIPKAEPGDNI
;
A
#
# COMPACT_ATOMS: atom_id res chain seq x y z
N LEU A 1 26.27 -3.36 -2.37
CA LEU A 1 25.07 -3.59 -3.21
C LEU A 1 24.10 -2.41 -3.10
N LEU A 2 23.48 -2.19 -1.93
CA LEU A 2 22.49 -1.11 -1.72
C LEU A 2 23.02 0.29 -2.06
N SER A 3 24.27 0.60 -1.71
CA SER A 3 24.94 1.85 -2.08
C SER A 3 25.04 2.06 -3.59
N ASN A 4 25.28 0.99 -4.35
CA ASN A 4 25.50 1.06 -5.80
C ASN A 4 24.21 1.35 -6.57
N ILE A 5 23.06 1.07 -5.97
CA ILE A 5 21.73 1.32 -6.54
C ILE A 5 21.06 2.55 -5.91
N GLY A 6 21.80 3.37 -5.17
CA GLY A 6 21.37 4.70 -4.70
C GLY A 6 20.71 4.75 -3.31
N PHE A 7 20.62 3.63 -2.59
CA PHE A 7 20.08 3.65 -1.23
C PHE A 7 21.11 4.20 -0.22
N LYS A 8 20.63 5.01 0.72
CA LYS A 8 21.41 5.48 1.87
C LYS A 8 21.49 4.35 2.91
N VAL A 9 22.55 3.55 2.84
CA VAL A 9 22.76 2.37 3.71
C VAL A 9 22.64 2.70 5.20
N LYS A 10 23.07 3.90 5.60
CA LYS A 10 22.95 4.38 6.99
C LYS A 10 21.53 4.50 7.51
N ASP A 11 20.54 4.64 6.62
CA ASP A 11 19.12 4.80 6.97
C ASP A 11 18.38 3.45 6.92
N ILE A 12 19.10 2.35 6.64
CA ILE A 12 18.53 0.99 6.51
C ILE A 12 18.91 0.17 7.74
N PRO A 13 17.94 -0.26 8.58
CA PRO A 13 18.22 -1.16 9.68
C PRO A 13 18.57 -2.56 9.16
N PHE A 14 19.60 -3.17 9.74
CA PHE A 14 19.96 -4.57 9.48
C PHE A 14 19.68 -5.37 10.74
N VAL A 15 18.63 -6.20 10.69
CA VAL A 15 18.15 -6.99 11.82
C VAL A 15 18.50 -8.47 11.59
N PRO A 16 19.32 -9.11 12.44
CA PRO A 16 19.55 -10.54 12.37
C PRO A 16 18.30 -11.27 12.90
N THR A 17 17.74 -12.19 12.12
CA THR A 17 16.50 -12.89 12.47
C THR A 17 16.56 -14.36 12.09
N SER A 18 15.80 -15.21 12.79
CA SER A 18 15.50 -16.57 12.34
C SER A 18 13.99 -16.78 12.33
N GLY A 19 13.42 -16.94 11.13
CA GLY A 19 11.98 -17.22 10.97
C GLY A 19 11.59 -18.56 11.61
N MET A 20 12.36 -19.61 11.33
CA MET A 20 12.12 -20.96 11.86
C MET A 20 12.31 -21.03 13.38
N GLY A 21 13.33 -20.34 13.90
CA GLY A 21 13.61 -20.29 15.34
C GLY A 21 12.79 -19.26 16.11
N MET A 22 12.00 -18.44 15.42
CA MET A 22 11.28 -17.30 15.98
C MET A 22 12.18 -16.29 16.72
N GLU A 23 13.42 -16.12 16.25
CA GLU A 23 14.41 -15.27 16.91
C GLU A 23 14.38 -13.85 16.36
N ASN A 24 14.32 -12.88 17.28
CA ASN A 24 14.42 -11.43 16.99
C ASN A 24 13.34 -10.90 16.04
N LEU A 25 12.18 -11.57 16.00
CA LEU A 25 11.03 -11.16 15.20
C LEU A 25 10.19 -10.13 15.95
N ALA A 26 9.46 -10.56 16.98
CA ALA A 26 8.59 -9.72 17.81
C ALA A 26 9.21 -9.37 19.18
N LYS A 27 10.26 -10.09 19.57
CA LYS A 27 10.97 -9.93 20.84
C LYS A 27 12.45 -10.06 20.58
N THR A 28 13.26 -9.29 21.30
CA THR A 28 14.71 -9.39 21.24
C THR A 28 15.17 -10.77 21.68
N SER A 29 16.06 -11.38 20.89
CA SER A 29 16.61 -12.70 21.19
C SER A 29 17.69 -12.62 22.27
N ASP A 30 17.69 -13.58 23.19
CA ASP A 30 18.72 -13.79 24.21
C ASP A 30 19.93 -14.56 23.66
N LYS A 31 19.85 -15.11 22.44
CA LYS A 31 20.93 -15.87 21.80
C LYS A 31 21.92 -14.99 21.03
N MET A 32 21.72 -13.68 21.06
CA MET A 32 22.48 -12.71 20.26
C MET A 32 22.99 -11.56 21.12
N ASP A 33 23.74 -11.87 22.19
CA ASP A 33 24.29 -10.87 23.13
C ASP A 33 25.11 -9.76 22.47
N TRP A 34 25.69 -10.01 21.30
CA TRP A 34 26.45 -9.02 20.52
C TRP A 34 25.57 -7.98 19.82
N TYR A 35 24.29 -8.30 19.56
CA TYR A 35 23.38 -7.42 18.85
C TYR A 35 22.63 -6.51 19.84
N LYS A 36 22.72 -5.20 19.64
CA LYS A 36 22.09 -4.17 20.50
C LYS A 36 21.06 -3.31 19.74
N GLY A 37 20.67 -3.74 18.55
CA GLY A 37 19.68 -3.05 17.73
C GLY A 37 18.23 -3.50 18.01
N PRO A 38 17.26 -2.97 17.27
CA PRO A 38 15.85 -3.34 17.42
C PRO A 38 15.57 -4.76 16.92
N ASN A 39 14.47 -5.36 17.40
CA ASN A 39 13.89 -6.54 16.76
C ASN A 39 13.16 -6.16 15.45
N LEU A 40 12.69 -7.16 14.69
CA LEU A 40 12.12 -6.91 13.36
C LEU A 40 10.88 -6.01 13.39
N ILE A 41 9.97 -6.21 14.35
CA ILE A 41 8.77 -5.37 14.48
C ILE A 41 9.17 -3.93 14.84
N GLU A 42 10.05 -3.76 15.81
CA GLU A 42 10.55 -2.44 16.21
C GLU A 42 11.24 -1.71 15.03
N ALA A 43 11.97 -2.44 14.19
CA ALA A 43 12.60 -1.87 13.00
C ALA A 43 11.57 -1.44 11.94
N ILE A 44 10.45 -2.18 11.80
CA ILE A 44 9.35 -1.81 10.90
C ILE A 44 8.63 -0.57 11.42
N ASP A 45 8.39 -0.49 12.74
CA ASP A 45 7.72 0.65 13.37
C ASP A 45 8.53 1.96 13.27
N GLN A 46 9.82 1.88 12.99
CA GLN A 46 10.68 3.04 12.72
C GLN A 46 10.52 3.62 11.31
N PHE A 47 9.82 2.94 10.39
CA PHE A 47 9.61 3.48 9.06
C PHE A 47 8.73 4.74 9.10
N VAL A 48 9.21 5.78 8.41
CA VAL A 48 8.44 7.01 8.23
C VAL A 48 7.46 6.82 7.08
N ILE A 49 6.17 7.02 7.37
CA ILE A 49 5.12 6.97 6.36
C ILE A 49 5.33 8.15 5.38
N PRO A 50 5.49 7.89 4.07
CA PRO A 50 5.63 8.96 3.09
C PRO A 50 4.33 9.75 2.97
N PRO A 51 4.38 11.05 2.60
CA PRO A 51 3.18 11.82 2.36
C PRO A 51 2.37 11.20 1.21
N LYS A 52 1.06 11.04 1.43
CA LYS A 52 0.16 10.55 0.39
C LYS A 52 0.04 11.60 -0.74
N PRO A 53 0.18 11.22 -2.01
CA PRO A 53 0.05 12.13 -3.16
C PRO A 53 -1.42 12.47 -3.48
N THR A 54 -2.15 13.04 -2.53
CA THR A 54 -3.58 13.40 -2.66
C THR A 54 -3.81 14.62 -3.55
N ASP A 55 -2.79 15.47 -3.71
CA ASP A 55 -2.76 16.68 -4.52
C ASP A 55 -2.53 16.42 -6.02
N LYS A 56 -2.13 15.20 -6.37
CA LYS A 56 -1.87 14.80 -7.76
C LYS A 56 -3.15 14.34 -8.48
N PRO A 57 -3.19 14.34 -9.81
CA PRO A 57 -4.33 13.79 -10.56
C PRO A 57 -4.59 12.32 -10.22
N LEU A 58 -5.87 11.93 -10.19
CA LEU A 58 -6.27 10.56 -9.91
C LEU A 58 -5.58 9.54 -10.85
N ARG A 59 -4.96 8.52 -10.26
CA ARG A 59 -4.50 7.31 -10.98
C ARG A 59 -4.85 6.08 -10.16
N LEU A 60 -5.61 5.19 -10.78
CA LEU A 60 -6.02 3.90 -10.22
C LEU A 60 -5.78 2.82 -11.30
N PRO A 61 -4.64 2.11 -11.25
CA PRO A 61 -4.42 0.95 -12.10
C PRO A 61 -5.40 -0.17 -11.74
N ILE A 62 -6.19 -0.60 -12.72
CA ILE A 62 -7.14 -1.70 -12.54
C ILE A 62 -6.34 -3.01 -12.53
N GLN A 63 -6.50 -3.77 -11.45
CA GLN A 63 -5.92 -5.10 -11.26
C GLN A 63 -6.84 -6.18 -11.83
N ASP A 64 -8.13 -6.09 -11.51
CA ASP A 64 -9.16 -7.01 -11.95
C ASP A 64 -10.48 -6.27 -12.24
N SER A 65 -11.38 -6.92 -12.97
CA SER A 65 -12.73 -6.40 -13.22
C SER A 65 -13.77 -7.50 -13.19
N TYR A 66 -14.85 -7.28 -12.46
CA TYR A 66 -15.95 -8.22 -12.32
C TYR A 66 -17.22 -7.66 -12.95
N SER A 67 -18.01 -8.51 -13.61
CA SER A 67 -19.35 -8.16 -14.06
C SER A 67 -20.38 -8.76 -13.11
N ILE A 68 -21.03 -7.92 -12.31
CA ILE A 68 -22.01 -8.35 -11.31
C ILE A 68 -23.41 -7.99 -11.81
N LYS A 69 -24.29 -8.99 -11.88
CA LYS A 69 -25.68 -8.80 -12.31
C LYS A 69 -26.39 -7.81 -11.38
N GLY A 70 -26.90 -6.71 -11.93
CA GLY A 70 -27.60 -5.66 -11.18
C GLY A 70 -26.71 -4.46 -10.82
N THR A 71 -25.42 -4.67 -10.54
CA THR A 71 -24.48 -3.59 -10.19
C THR A 71 -23.75 -3.05 -11.42
N GLY A 72 -23.43 -3.91 -12.38
CA GLY A 72 -22.64 -3.58 -13.56
C GLY A 72 -21.19 -4.04 -13.44
N VAL A 73 -20.27 -3.28 -14.02
CA VAL A 73 -18.83 -3.57 -13.98
C VAL A 73 -18.23 -2.98 -12.72
N VAL A 74 -17.50 -3.81 -11.97
CA VAL A 74 -16.81 -3.47 -10.72
C VAL A 74 -15.31 -3.67 -10.94
N PRO A 75 -14.55 -2.60 -11.25
CA PRO A 75 -13.10 -2.66 -11.31
C PRO A 75 -12.51 -2.66 -9.89
N VAL A 76 -11.42 -3.41 -9.71
CA VAL A 76 -10.67 -3.48 -8.45
C VAL A 76 -9.25 -3.00 -8.69
N GLY A 77 -8.70 -2.23 -7.77
CA GLY A 77 -7.33 -1.75 -7.87
C GLY A 77 -6.87 -0.92 -6.67
N ARG A 78 -5.67 -0.36 -6.80
CA ARG A 78 -5.10 0.53 -5.79
C ARG A 78 -5.11 1.96 -6.29
N VAL A 79 -5.52 2.89 -5.44
CA VAL A 79 -5.32 4.32 -5.72
C VAL A 79 -3.84 4.64 -5.55
N GLU A 80 -3.16 5.03 -6.61
CA GLU A 80 -1.73 5.38 -6.59
C GLU A 80 -1.52 6.87 -6.36
N SER A 81 -2.46 7.71 -6.81
CA SER A 81 -2.42 9.16 -6.63
C SER A 81 -3.80 9.80 -6.79
N GLY A 82 -3.98 11.00 -6.23
CA GLY A 82 -5.25 11.71 -6.20
C GLY A 82 -6.27 11.08 -5.24
N VAL A 83 -7.50 11.58 -5.30
CA VAL A 83 -8.62 11.10 -4.47
C VAL A 83 -9.76 10.71 -5.40
N LEU A 84 -10.41 9.59 -5.11
CA LEU A 84 -11.62 9.12 -5.80
C LEU A 84 -12.81 9.32 -4.86
N ASN A 85 -13.85 10.01 -5.30
CA ASN A 85 -15.10 10.16 -4.56
C ASN A 85 -16.25 9.50 -5.29
N VAL A 86 -17.27 9.09 -4.52
CA VAL A 86 -18.55 8.69 -5.11
C VAL A 86 -19.15 9.89 -5.87
N GLY A 87 -19.62 9.64 -7.08
CA GLY A 87 -20.13 10.66 -8.01
C GLY A 87 -19.07 11.29 -8.92
N ASP A 88 -17.79 10.99 -8.74
CA ASP A 88 -16.75 11.51 -9.62
C ASP A 88 -16.89 10.94 -11.03
N LYS A 89 -16.71 11.82 -12.02
CA LYS A 89 -16.58 11.42 -13.42
C LYS A 89 -15.14 11.02 -13.70
N ILE A 90 -14.96 9.81 -14.19
CA ILE A 90 -13.65 9.23 -14.50
C ILE A 90 -13.50 8.93 -15.99
N ILE A 91 -12.25 8.78 -16.41
CA ILE A 91 -11.89 8.26 -17.73
C ILE A 91 -11.01 7.02 -17.55
N ILE A 92 -11.40 5.93 -18.21
CA ILE A 92 -10.66 4.68 -18.21
C ILE A 92 -9.74 4.67 -19.42
N MET A 93 -8.44 4.58 -19.17
CA MET A 93 -7.41 4.46 -20.19
C MET A 93 -6.99 2.98 -20.34
N PRO A 94 -6.61 2.53 -21.54
CA PRO A 94 -6.38 3.31 -22.77
C PRO A 94 -7.63 3.55 -23.63
N THR A 95 -8.80 3.01 -23.26
CA THR A 95 -10.00 3.04 -24.12
C THR A 95 -10.63 4.44 -24.26
N GLY A 96 -10.35 5.35 -23.32
CA GLY A 96 -10.95 6.69 -23.28
C GLY A 96 -12.41 6.67 -22.81
N PHE A 97 -12.90 5.53 -22.31
CA PHE A 97 -14.28 5.39 -21.85
C PHE A 97 -14.52 6.28 -20.63
N GLN A 98 -15.61 7.04 -20.64
CA GLN A 98 -15.99 7.89 -19.51
C GLN A 98 -17.09 7.23 -18.68
N GLY A 99 -16.97 7.30 -17.37
CA GLY A 99 -17.93 6.74 -16.42
C GLY A 99 -18.10 7.61 -15.19
N GLU A 100 -19.03 7.24 -14.34
CA GLU A 100 -19.28 7.87 -13.04
C GLU A 100 -19.19 6.82 -11.94
N ILE A 101 -18.52 7.16 -10.84
CA ILE A 101 -18.36 6.26 -9.70
C ILE A 101 -19.67 6.21 -8.91
N ARG A 102 -20.32 5.04 -8.91
CA ARG A 102 -21.58 4.84 -8.17
C ARG A 102 -21.36 4.52 -6.70
N SER A 103 -20.34 3.73 -6.39
CA SER A 103 -19.99 3.32 -5.04
C SER A 103 -18.50 2.99 -4.99
N ILE A 104 -17.93 3.08 -3.80
CA ILE A 104 -16.56 2.65 -3.49
C ILE A 104 -16.66 1.73 -2.28
N GLU A 105 -15.94 0.61 -2.32
CA GLU A 105 -15.88 -0.36 -1.24
C GLU A 105 -14.43 -0.68 -0.89
N MET A 106 -14.13 -0.84 0.39
CA MET A 106 -12.82 -1.30 0.88
C MET A 106 -13.07 -2.31 2.00
N HIS A 107 -12.50 -3.50 1.90
CA HIS A 107 -12.67 -4.56 2.90
C HIS A 107 -14.13 -4.91 3.27
N HIS A 108 -15.05 -4.87 2.30
CA HIS A 108 -16.50 -5.09 2.46
C HIS A 108 -17.26 -3.96 3.18
N GLU A 109 -16.66 -2.78 3.32
CA GLU A 109 -17.33 -1.58 3.81
C GLU A 109 -17.41 -0.52 2.72
N SER A 110 -18.57 0.14 2.60
CA SER A 110 -18.72 1.25 1.66
C SER A 110 -18.14 2.53 2.24
N ILE A 111 -17.31 3.20 1.45
CA ILE A 111 -16.64 4.43 1.83
C ILE A 111 -17.00 5.57 0.86
N PRO A 112 -17.09 6.82 1.34
CA PRO A 112 -17.46 7.95 0.48
C PRO A 112 -16.31 8.40 -0.44
N LYS A 113 -15.06 8.08 -0.07
CA LYS A 113 -13.86 8.44 -0.81
C LYS A 113 -12.75 7.41 -0.60
N ALA A 114 -11.84 7.29 -1.56
CA ALA A 114 -10.60 6.53 -1.48
C ALA A 114 -9.39 7.42 -1.76
N GLU A 115 -8.31 7.19 -1.03
CA GLU A 115 -7.07 7.95 -1.06
C GLU A 115 -5.87 7.08 -1.48
N PRO A 116 -4.71 7.67 -1.79
CA PRO A 116 -3.55 6.90 -2.19
C PRO A 116 -3.16 5.84 -1.14
N GLY A 117 -2.94 4.61 -1.62
CA GLY A 117 -2.67 3.43 -0.80
C GLY A 117 -3.88 2.52 -0.56
N ASP A 118 -5.11 3.03 -0.72
CA ASP A 118 -6.32 2.25 -0.51
C ASP A 118 -6.52 1.25 -1.67
N ASN A 119 -6.86 0.01 -1.32
CA ASN A 119 -7.21 -1.05 -2.28
C ASN A 119 -8.73 -1.20 -2.28
N ILE A 120 -9.36 -0.85 -3.40
CA ILE A 120 -10.82 -0.72 -3.57
C ILE A 120 -11.32 -1.51 -4.76
#